data_AF-A0A835DPI0-F1
#
_entry.id   AF-A0A835DPI0-F1
#
_cell.length_a   1.000
_cell.length_b   1.000
_cell.length_c   1.000
_cell.angle_alpha   90.00
_cell.angle_beta   90.00
_cell.angle_gamma   90.00
#
_symmetry.space_group_name_H-M   'P 1'
#
loop_
_entity.id
_entity.type
_entity.pdbx_description
1 polymer ?
#
loop_
_entity_poly.entity_id
_entity_poly.type
_entity_poly.pdbx_seq_one_letter_code
_entity_poly.pdbx_strand_id
1 'polypeptide(L)'
;MMGNFHEEKTLGDDQCLNSLEEKILVFFGEDSDEAFDHSFEEDCDDDDSGSSASLDRTEFWELQEIKLQEILAHNSFTGSKLQREVSGVLETARERASCHCPKPSSDGCATCLRRAVVNLLSDNSFNASLCTSAWKPTRKIPGGTHEYIDLIVTGSGRKQTRLLIELEFRAEFEMAKACEEYQNLINQIPKSYMGKPEHLNAIVRVLCDAAKRSMKEKKIHMGPWRKRSFMQMKWSASYHRSSSAQSWEHSPRQMQMPIPRFCLPFFAVEVT
;
A
#
# COMPACT_ATOMS: atom_id res chain seq x y z
N MET A 1 32.87 -48.37 12.95
CA MET A 1 32.69 -47.37 14.02
C MET A 1 32.94 -46.01 13.38
N MET A 2 31.94 -45.44 12.71
CA MET A 2 30.99 -44.45 13.24
C MET A 2 31.71 -43.19 13.73
N GLY A 3 31.86 -42.23 12.81
CA GLY A 3 32.18 -40.84 13.14
C GLY A 3 30.87 -40.07 13.32
N ASN A 4 30.72 -39.44 14.49
CA ASN A 4 29.62 -38.53 14.78
C ASN A 4 29.96 -37.14 14.24
N PHE A 5 29.10 -36.60 13.38
CA PHE A 5 29.05 -35.16 13.10
C PHE A 5 27.97 -34.54 13.98
N HIS A 6 28.36 -33.47 14.68
CA HIS A 6 27.47 -32.61 15.45
C HIS A 6 26.51 -31.88 14.50
N GLU A 7 25.21 -31.99 14.79
CA GLU A 7 24.15 -31.20 14.15
C GLU A 7 23.91 -29.96 15.02
N GLU A 8 24.32 -28.81 14.50
CA GLU A 8 24.11 -27.50 15.12
C GLU A 8 22.66 -27.06 14.84
N LYS A 9 21.81 -27.12 15.87
CA LYS A 9 20.43 -26.62 15.84
C LYS A 9 20.44 -25.09 15.90
N THR A 10 20.04 -24.43 14.81
CA THR A 10 19.56 -23.04 14.86
C THR A 10 18.06 -23.05 15.21
N LEU A 11 17.76 -22.70 16.45
CA LEU A 11 16.41 -22.54 16.98
C LEU A 11 16.31 -21.10 17.49
N GLY A 12 15.54 -20.23 16.84
CA GLY A 12 15.48 -18.83 17.30
C GLY A 12 14.49 -17.85 16.66
N ASP A 13 13.94 -18.09 15.47
CA ASP A 13 13.34 -16.95 14.73
C ASP A 13 11.79 -16.95 14.69
N ASP A 14 11.13 -18.08 14.94
CA ASP A 14 9.67 -18.21 14.75
C ASP A 14 8.81 -17.71 15.93
N GLN A 15 9.35 -17.65 17.15
CA GLN A 15 8.61 -17.14 18.31
C GLN A 15 8.55 -15.61 18.37
N CYS A 16 9.48 -14.91 17.71
CA CYS A 16 9.52 -13.45 17.71
C CYS A 16 8.40 -12.83 16.85
N LEU A 17 8.04 -13.48 15.74
CA LEU A 17 7.06 -12.97 14.78
C LEU A 17 5.62 -12.92 15.33
N ASN A 18 5.21 -13.91 16.13
CA ASN A 18 3.85 -13.95 16.69
C ASN A 18 3.66 -12.96 17.85
N SER A 19 4.69 -12.74 18.68
CA SER A 19 4.65 -11.73 19.75
C SER A 19 4.58 -10.28 19.23
N LEU A 20 4.94 -10.09 17.95
CA LEU A 20 5.08 -8.78 17.32
C LEU A 20 3.84 -8.39 16.51
N GLU A 21 3.11 -9.37 15.95
CA GLU A 21 1.76 -9.18 15.42
C GLU A 21 0.78 -8.75 16.54
N GLU A 22 0.91 -9.31 17.75
CA GLU A 22 0.17 -8.84 18.93
C GLU A 22 0.54 -7.41 19.32
N LYS A 23 1.82 -7.02 19.28
CA LYS A 23 2.24 -5.64 19.61
C LYS A 23 1.76 -4.62 18.58
N ILE A 24 1.72 -4.99 17.30
CA ILE A 24 1.14 -4.15 16.24
C ILE A 24 -0.37 -4.04 16.44
N LEU A 25 -1.07 -5.12 16.78
CA LEU A 25 -2.49 -5.06 17.10
C LEU A 25 -2.76 -4.24 18.37
N VAL A 26 -1.95 -4.34 19.41
CA VAL A 26 -2.15 -3.59 20.66
C VAL A 26 -1.82 -2.10 20.49
N PHE A 27 -0.77 -1.75 19.73
CA PHE A 27 -0.40 -0.35 19.50
C PHE A 27 -1.31 0.35 18.46
N PHE A 28 -1.99 -0.42 17.62
CA PHE A 28 -2.82 0.12 16.53
C PHE A 28 -4.29 -0.36 16.53
N GLY A 29 -4.76 -1.03 17.58
CA GLY A 29 -6.04 -1.77 17.60
C GLY A 29 -7.01 -1.34 18.70
N GLU A 30 -6.81 -0.20 19.35
CA GLU A 30 -7.94 0.48 19.98
C GLU A 30 -8.74 1.19 18.88
N ASP A 31 -9.65 0.43 18.27
CA ASP A 31 -10.88 0.83 17.56
C ASP A 31 -11.17 -0.15 16.43
N SER A 32 -11.42 -1.45 16.71
CA SER A 32 -12.10 -2.36 15.76
C SER A 32 -12.37 -3.74 16.40
N ASP A 33 -13.38 -3.82 17.26
CA ASP A 33 -14.18 -5.03 17.43
C ASP A 33 -15.63 -4.60 17.60
N GLU A 34 -16.20 -3.99 16.56
CA GLU A 34 -17.65 -3.98 16.39
C GLU A 34 -17.97 -4.48 14.99
N ALA A 35 -18.88 -5.45 14.96
CA ALA A 35 -19.40 -6.04 13.75
C ALA A 35 -19.89 -4.95 12.79
N PHE A 36 -19.81 -5.25 11.49
CA PHE A 36 -20.30 -4.41 10.40
C PHE A 36 -21.81 -4.14 10.55
N ASP A 37 -22.16 -3.16 11.38
CA ASP A 37 -23.50 -2.59 11.51
C ASP A 37 -23.46 -1.09 11.21
N HIS A 38 -24.54 -0.66 10.59
CA HIS A 38 -24.62 0.52 9.77
C HIS A 38 -24.85 1.77 10.63
N SER A 39 -23.90 2.16 11.48
CA SER A 39 -23.92 3.46 12.16
C SER A 39 -22.68 4.28 11.81
N PHE A 40 -22.88 5.15 10.84
CA PHE A 40 -21.93 6.15 10.38
C PHE A 40 -21.54 7.06 11.56
N GLU A 41 -20.30 6.97 12.06
CA GLU A 41 -19.79 7.96 12.98
C GLU A 41 -19.79 9.34 12.30
N GLU A 42 -20.48 10.28 12.93
CA GLU A 42 -20.46 11.68 12.54
C GLU A 42 -19.03 12.19 12.68
N ASP A 43 -18.32 12.35 11.55
CA ASP A 43 -17.19 13.28 11.42
C ASP A 43 -17.73 14.68 11.76
N CYS A 44 -17.79 15.02 13.05
CA CYS A 44 -18.01 16.38 13.50
C CYS A 44 -16.79 17.20 13.08
N ASP A 45 -17.03 18.26 12.30
CA ASP A 45 -16.02 19.29 12.03
C ASP A 45 -15.72 20.01 13.35
N ASP A 46 -14.83 19.42 14.16
CA ASP A 46 -14.43 19.94 15.46
C ASP A 46 -13.50 21.16 15.25
N ASP A 47 -14.11 22.33 15.41
CA ASP A 47 -13.44 23.63 15.47
C ASP A 47 -12.85 23.82 16.87
N ASP A 48 -11.76 23.10 17.17
CA ASP A 48 -11.06 23.25 18.45
C ASP A 48 -10.09 24.46 18.43
N SER A 49 -10.31 25.32 19.43
CA SER A 49 -9.73 26.65 19.62
C SER A 49 -8.37 26.55 20.30
N GLY A 50 -7.33 27.03 19.63
CA GLY A 50 -5.94 26.89 20.08
C GLY A 50 -5.56 27.69 21.33
N SER A 51 -4.65 27.11 22.13
CA SER A 51 -3.77 27.89 23.02
C SER A 51 -2.46 27.18 23.47
N SER A 52 -2.02 26.08 22.84
CA SER A 52 -0.69 25.45 23.08
C SER A 52 -0.02 24.89 21.79
N ALA A 53 -0.45 25.41 20.64
CA ALA A 53 -0.33 24.76 19.33
C ALA A 53 1.11 24.46 18.84
N SER A 54 2.16 25.06 19.40
CA SER A 54 3.54 24.83 18.93
C SER A 54 4.17 23.55 19.50
N LEU A 55 3.97 23.25 20.79
CA LEU A 55 4.48 22.02 21.42
C LEU A 55 3.68 20.81 20.92
N ASP A 56 2.35 20.93 20.86
CA ASP A 56 1.45 19.92 20.26
C ASP A 56 1.82 19.60 18.80
N ARG A 57 2.23 20.62 18.03
CA ARG A 57 2.65 20.43 16.64
C ARG A 57 3.95 19.63 16.54
N THR A 58 4.99 20.00 17.27
CA THR A 58 6.28 19.30 17.20
C THR A 58 6.15 17.85 17.66
N GLU A 59 5.51 17.62 18.81
CA GLU A 59 5.28 16.29 19.35
C GLU A 59 4.46 15.40 18.39
N PHE A 60 3.45 15.99 17.72
CA PHE A 60 2.70 15.27 16.68
C PHE A 60 3.60 14.77 15.56
N TRP A 61 4.43 15.65 14.97
CA TRP A 61 5.26 15.27 13.81
C TRP A 61 6.37 14.29 14.19
N GLU A 62 7.01 14.47 15.35
CA GLU A 62 7.99 13.52 15.89
C GLU A 62 7.34 12.14 16.12
N LEU A 63 6.13 12.09 16.67
CA LEU A 63 5.41 10.85 16.88
C LEU A 63 5.05 10.16 15.55
N GLN A 64 4.60 10.91 14.54
CA GLN A 64 4.31 10.32 13.22
C GLN A 64 5.58 9.75 12.57
N GLU A 65 6.72 10.45 12.71
CA GLU A 65 8.01 9.99 12.22
C GLU A 65 8.45 8.70 12.91
N ILE A 66 8.40 8.64 14.25
CA ILE A 66 8.71 7.44 15.02
C ILE A 66 7.82 6.27 14.59
N LYS A 67 6.50 6.48 14.52
CA LYS A 67 5.54 5.46 14.08
C LYS A 67 5.87 4.94 12.68
N LEU A 68 6.16 5.85 11.75
CA LEU A 68 6.50 5.49 10.38
C LEU A 68 7.79 4.66 10.32
N GLN A 69 8.84 5.11 11.01
CA GLN A 69 10.13 4.43 11.06
C GLN A 69 10.02 3.04 11.70
N GLU A 70 9.24 2.90 12.76
CA GLU A 70 8.99 1.61 13.41
C GLU A 70 8.30 0.63 12.45
N ILE A 71 7.24 1.07 11.75
CA ILE A 71 6.54 0.23 10.77
C ILE A 71 7.48 -0.15 9.61
N LEU A 72 8.26 0.80 9.10
CA LEU A 72 9.20 0.55 7.99
C LEU A 72 10.32 -0.40 8.40
N ALA A 73 10.87 -0.26 9.61
CA ALA A 73 11.87 -1.16 10.16
C ALA A 73 11.30 -2.57 10.34
N HIS A 74 10.06 -2.70 10.81
CA HIS A 74 9.40 -3.99 10.98
C HIS A 74 9.01 -4.64 9.64
N ASN A 75 8.65 -3.84 8.64
CA ASN A 75 8.40 -4.33 7.29
C ASN A 75 9.68 -4.60 6.51
N SER A 76 10.86 -4.26 7.05
CA SER A 76 12.12 -4.33 6.32
C SER A 76 12.53 -5.79 6.09
N PHE A 77 12.18 -6.30 4.91
CA PHE A 77 12.88 -7.41 4.26
C PHE A 77 14.22 -6.96 3.64
N THR A 78 14.66 -5.73 3.97
CA THR A 78 15.81 -4.99 3.44
C THR A 78 17.09 -5.79 3.55
N GLY A 79 17.38 -6.59 2.52
CA GLY A 79 18.57 -7.45 2.45
C GLY A 79 18.29 -8.94 2.28
N SER A 80 17.04 -9.39 2.41
CA SER A 80 16.67 -10.77 2.09
C SER A 80 16.92 -11.08 0.61
N LYS A 81 17.28 -12.33 0.31
CA LYS A 81 17.48 -12.81 -1.07
C LYS A 81 16.23 -12.54 -1.94
N LEU A 82 15.05 -12.82 -1.39
CA LEU A 82 13.75 -12.58 -2.04
C LEU A 82 13.60 -11.12 -2.48
N GLN A 83 13.82 -10.17 -1.57
CA GLN A 83 13.62 -8.76 -1.88
C GLN A 83 14.63 -8.27 -2.92
N ARG A 84 15.88 -8.73 -2.88
CA ARG A 84 16.88 -8.39 -3.90
C ARG A 84 16.48 -8.91 -5.28
N GLU A 85 16.00 -10.15 -5.35
CA GLU A 85 15.53 -10.76 -6.61
C GLU A 85 14.32 -10.02 -7.17
N VAL A 86 13.31 -9.76 -6.34
CA VAL A 86 12.13 -9.03 -6.82
C VAL A 86 12.46 -7.59 -7.20
N SER A 87 13.28 -6.88 -6.42
CA SER A 87 13.73 -5.53 -6.80
C SER A 87 14.46 -5.54 -8.14
N GLY A 88 15.32 -6.53 -8.40
CA GLY A 88 15.96 -6.70 -9.71
C GLY A 88 14.96 -6.92 -10.85
N VAL A 89 13.89 -7.69 -10.59
CA VAL A 89 12.77 -7.87 -11.53
C VAL A 89 12.02 -6.56 -11.77
N LEU A 90 11.75 -5.77 -10.73
CA LEU A 90 11.07 -4.48 -10.85
C LEU A 90 11.87 -3.50 -11.74
N GLU A 91 13.18 -3.39 -11.52
CA GLU A 91 14.04 -2.53 -12.35
C GLU A 91 14.11 -3.03 -13.80
N THR A 92 14.30 -4.33 -13.98
CA THR A 92 14.28 -4.95 -15.33
C THR A 92 12.95 -4.70 -16.05
N ALA A 93 11.82 -4.75 -15.33
CA ALA A 93 10.52 -4.46 -15.89
C ALA A 93 10.41 -2.98 -16.31
N ARG A 94 10.89 -2.05 -15.48
CA ARG A 94 10.88 -0.61 -15.81
C ARG A 94 11.72 -0.29 -17.05
N GLU A 95 12.85 -0.96 -17.23
CA GLU A 95 13.73 -0.78 -18.39
C GLU A 95 13.18 -1.42 -19.68
N ARG A 96 12.53 -2.57 -19.56
CA ARG A 96 12.12 -3.39 -20.73
C ARG A 96 10.65 -3.27 -21.10
N ALA A 97 9.81 -2.70 -20.24
CA ALA A 97 8.39 -2.56 -20.50
C ALA A 97 8.14 -1.60 -21.67
N SER A 98 8.01 -2.17 -22.86
CA SER A 98 7.43 -1.49 -24.01
C SER A 98 5.92 -1.72 -24.02
N CYS A 99 5.15 -0.66 -24.26
CA CYS A 99 3.71 -0.77 -24.45
C CYS A 99 3.30 -0.04 -25.74
N HIS A 100 2.35 -0.62 -26.45
CA HIS A 100 1.69 0.00 -27.62
C HIS A 100 0.34 0.62 -27.23
N CYS A 101 0.16 0.95 -25.95
CA CYS A 101 -1.07 1.56 -25.48
C CYS A 101 -1.25 2.92 -26.17
N PRO A 102 -2.47 3.28 -26.59
CA PRO A 102 -2.71 4.49 -27.38
C PRO A 102 -2.44 5.80 -26.63
N LYS A 103 -2.24 5.75 -25.29
CA LYS A 103 -1.92 6.88 -24.42
C LYS A 103 -1.08 6.42 -23.22
N PRO A 104 0.23 6.19 -23.37
CA PRO A 104 1.10 6.09 -22.20
C PRO A 104 1.20 7.50 -21.56
N SER A 105 1.27 7.59 -20.23
CA SER A 105 1.73 8.84 -19.61
C SER A 105 3.21 9.06 -19.96
N SER A 106 3.79 10.20 -19.59
CA SER A 106 5.25 10.41 -19.71
C SER A 106 6.06 9.28 -19.04
N ASP A 107 5.48 8.63 -18.05
CA ASP A 107 6.08 7.56 -17.25
C ASP A 107 5.68 6.14 -17.72
N GLY A 108 5.00 6.03 -18.87
CA GLY A 108 4.59 4.76 -19.47
C GLY A 108 3.15 4.33 -19.13
N CYS A 109 2.82 3.07 -19.39
CA CYS A 109 1.51 2.51 -19.04
C CYS A 109 1.63 1.68 -17.76
N ALA A 110 1.02 2.16 -16.67
CA ALA A 110 1.11 1.53 -15.36
C ALA A 110 0.57 0.08 -15.34
N THR A 111 -0.53 -0.20 -16.05
CA THR A 111 -1.08 -1.56 -16.19
C THR A 111 -0.12 -2.48 -16.96
N CYS A 112 0.49 -2.00 -18.05
CA CYS A 112 1.48 -2.78 -18.79
C CYS A 112 2.73 -3.06 -17.96
N LEU A 113 3.17 -2.08 -17.16
CA LEU A 113 4.29 -2.27 -16.24
C LEU A 113 3.96 -3.35 -15.20
N ARG A 114 2.79 -3.29 -14.55
CA ARG A 114 2.37 -4.32 -13.59
C ARG A 114 2.30 -5.71 -14.23
N ARG A 115 1.77 -5.82 -15.45
CA ARG A 115 1.78 -7.08 -16.22
C ARG A 115 3.18 -7.58 -16.53
N ALA A 116 4.09 -6.70 -16.96
CA ALA A 116 5.47 -7.05 -17.23
C ALA A 116 6.17 -7.58 -15.98
N VAL A 117 5.96 -6.94 -14.83
CA VAL A 117 6.46 -7.41 -13.53
C VAL A 117 5.91 -8.80 -13.20
N VAL A 118 4.60 -9.03 -13.30
CA VAL A 118 4.00 -10.34 -13.02
C VAL A 118 4.58 -11.43 -13.92
N ASN A 119 4.78 -11.14 -15.20
CA ASN A 119 5.38 -12.11 -16.14
C ASN A 119 6.82 -12.44 -15.74
N LEU A 120 7.66 -11.42 -15.51
CA LEU A 120 9.06 -11.64 -15.12
C LEU A 120 9.19 -12.34 -13.77
N LEU A 121 8.32 -12.03 -12.81
CA LEU A 121 8.24 -12.77 -11.54
C LEU A 121 7.89 -14.24 -11.78
N SER A 122 6.91 -14.51 -12.65
CA SER A 122 6.50 -15.86 -13.00
C SER A 122 7.63 -16.63 -13.70
N ASP A 123 8.39 -15.98 -14.59
CA ASP A 123 9.56 -16.55 -15.26
C ASP A 123 10.68 -16.91 -14.26
N ASN A 124 10.77 -16.17 -13.16
CA ASN A 124 11.66 -16.45 -12.03
C ASN A 124 11.05 -17.42 -11.00
N SER A 125 10.00 -18.15 -11.38
CA SER A 125 9.31 -19.15 -10.53
C SER A 125 8.65 -18.57 -9.26
N PHE A 126 8.37 -17.27 -9.22
CA PHE A 126 7.57 -16.67 -8.16
C PHE A 126 6.07 -16.82 -8.42
N ASN A 127 5.30 -17.06 -7.37
CA ASN A 127 3.84 -17.11 -7.46
C ASN A 127 3.25 -15.68 -7.36
N ALA A 128 3.26 -14.96 -8.48
CA ALA A 128 2.74 -13.60 -8.58
C ALA A 128 1.42 -13.53 -9.36
N SER A 129 0.57 -12.54 -9.06
CA SER A 129 -0.65 -12.26 -9.83
C SER A 129 -1.05 -10.80 -9.71
N LEU A 130 -1.75 -10.28 -10.72
CA LEU A 130 -2.44 -9.00 -10.60
C LEU A 130 -3.64 -9.17 -9.67
N CYS A 131 -3.82 -8.19 -8.79
CA CYS A 131 -4.97 -8.06 -7.94
C CYS A 131 -5.64 -6.71 -8.19
N THR A 132 -6.96 -6.70 -8.19
CA THR A 132 -7.75 -5.49 -8.39
C THR A 132 -8.74 -5.35 -7.24
N SER A 133 -8.58 -4.32 -6.43
CA SER A 133 -9.65 -3.88 -5.53
C SER A 133 -10.66 -3.05 -6.31
N ALA A 134 -11.93 -3.21 -5.98
CA ALA A 134 -13.01 -2.43 -6.55
C ALA A 134 -14.04 -2.12 -5.45
N TRP A 135 -14.47 -0.87 -5.36
CA TRP A 135 -15.46 -0.45 -4.38
C TRP A 135 -16.52 0.43 -5.03
N LYS A 136 -17.75 0.28 -4.53
CA LYS A 136 -18.90 1.05 -5.02
C LYS A 136 -18.89 2.46 -4.43
N PRO A 137 -19.37 3.46 -5.17
CA PRO A 137 -19.54 4.81 -4.63
C PRO A 137 -20.53 4.80 -3.47
N THR A 138 -20.22 5.56 -2.42
CA THR A 138 -21.13 5.91 -1.33
C THR A 138 -21.39 7.42 -1.35
N ARG A 139 -22.20 7.93 -0.41
CA ARG A 139 -22.46 9.38 -0.30
C ARG A 139 -21.18 10.20 -0.05
N LYS A 140 -20.17 9.63 0.61
CA LYS A 140 -18.95 10.33 1.03
C LYS A 140 -17.70 9.92 0.26
N ILE A 141 -17.75 8.78 -0.42
CA ILE A 141 -16.57 8.14 -1.01
C ILE A 141 -16.89 7.83 -2.48
N PRO A 142 -16.13 8.38 -3.45
CA PRO A 142 -16.33 8.04 -4.85
C PRO A 142 -15.94 6.57 -5.09
N GLY A 143 -16.65 5.93 -6.02
CA GLY A 143 -16.32 4.58 -6.46
C GLY A 143 -14.99 4.56 -7.19
N GLY A 144 -14.31 3.42 -7.16
CA GLY A 144 -13.00 3.30 -7.76
C GLY A 144 -12.53 1.86 -7.86
N THR A 145 -11.41 1.71 -8.55
CA THR A 145 -10.67 0.46 -8.68
C THR A 145 -9.19 0.74 -8.52
N HIS A 146 -8.46 -0.17 -7.90
CA HIS A 146 -7.01 -0.05 -7.77
C HIS A 146 -6.35 -1.39 -8.08
N GLU A 147 -5.33 -1.35 -8.94
CA GLU A 147 -4.58 -2.53 -9.35
C GLU A 147 -3.22 -2.56 -8.64
N TYR A 148 -2.85 -3.72 -8.10
CA TYR A 148 -1.58 -3.96 -7.47
C TYR A 148 -1.13 -5.40 -7.74
N ILE A 149 0.05 -5.78 -7.27
CA ILE A 149 0.58 -7.13 -7.49
C ILE A 149 0.58 -7.87 -6.17
N ASP A 150 0.03 -9.08 -6.18
CA ASP A 150 0.11 -10.03 -5.08
C ASP A 150 1.21 -11.05 -5.36
N LEU A 151 2.01 -11.35 -4.33
CA LEU A 151 3.08 -12.33 -4.35
C LEU A 151 2.89 -13.31 -3.18
N ILE A 152 2.78 -14.60 -3.47
CA ILE A 152 2.70 -15.65 -2.46
C ILE A 152 4.07 -16.29 -2.26
N VAL A 153 4.59 -16.15 -1.05
CA VAL A 153 5.86 -16.74 -0.63
C VAL A 153 5.57 -17.94 0.25
N THR A 154 6.21 -19.07 -0.02
CA THR A 154 6.10 -20.25 0.84
C THR A 154 7.30 -20.28 1.77
N GLY A 155 7.06 -20.12 3.08
CA GLY A 155 8.08 -20.22 4.11
C GLY A 155 8.37 -21.67 4.54
N SER A 156 9.27 -21.81 5.51
CA SER A 156 9.53 -23.09 6.19
C SER A 156 8.24 -23.63 6.81
N GLY A 157 7.96 -24.93 6.62
CA GLY A 157 6.77 -25.57 7.19
C GLY A 157 5.46 -25.38 6.41
N ARG A 158 5.50 -25.04 5.11
CA ARG A 158 4.32 -24.85 4.24
C ARG A 158 3.42 -23.64 4.58
N LYS A 159 3.83 -22.77 5.52
CA LYS A 159 3.11 -21.52 5.77
C LYS A 159 3.27 -20.59 4.56
N GLN A 160 2.16 -20.22 3.94
CA GLN A 160 2.15 -19.24 2.87
C GLN A 160 2.00 -17.84 3.46
N THR A 161 2.86 -16.92 3.03
CA THR A 161 2.78 -15.50 3.38
C THR A 161 2.46 -14.71 2.11
N ARG A 162 1.43 -13.88 2.19
CA ARG A 162 1.05 -12.95 1.13
C ARG A 162 1.86 -11.67 1.29
N LEU A 163 2.51 -11.26 0.22
CA LEU A 163 3.13 -9.96 0.07
C LEU A 163 2.40 -9.17 -1.01
N LEU A 164 2.22 -7.89 -0.75
CA LEU A 164 1.65 -6.91 -1.65
C LEU A 164 2.78 -6.07 -2.24
N ILE A 165 2.77 -5.86 -3.55
CA ILE A 165 3.69 -4.98 -4.26
C ILE A 165 2.91 -3.83 -4.91
N GLU A 166 3.22 -2.61 -4.49
CA GLU A 166 2.72 -1.37 -5.09
C GLU A 166 3.88 -0.64 -5.79
N LEU A 167 3.77 -0.42 -7.10
CA LEU A 167 4.89 0.10 -7.90
C LEU A 167 5.09 1.60 -7.75
N GLU A 168 4.03 2.33 -7.42
CA GLU A 168 3.99 3.80 -7.37
C GLU A 168 3.56 4.28 -5.98
N PHE A 169 3.99 3.56 -4.94
CA PHE A 169 3.51 3.74 -3.57
C PHE A 169 3.69 5.16 -3.04
N ARG A 170 4.87 5.78 -3.25
CA ARG A 170 5.12 7.15 -2.78
C ARG A 170 4.17 8.17 -3.42
N ALA A 171 3.94 8.04 -4.73
CA ALA A 171 3.11 8.97 -5.50
C ALA A 171 1.65 9.00 -4.99
N GLU A 172 1.16 7.88 -4.43
CA GLU A 172 -0.17 7.79 -3.82
C GLU A 172 -0.38 8.74 -2.64
N PHE A 173 0.70 9.27 -2.04
CA PHE A 173 0.68 10.17 -0.89
C PHE A 173 1.25 11.56 -1.20
N GLU A 174 1.85 11.78 -2.37
CA GLU A 174 2.38 13.09 -2.73
C GLU A 174 1.28 14.15 -2.86
N MET A 175 1.52 15.33 -2.29
CA MET A 175 0.56 16.43 -2.23
C MET A 175 1.26 17.75 -2.56
N ALA A 176 0.78 18.43 -3.62
CA ALA A 176 1.40 19.65 -4.11
C ALA A 176 1.48 20.81 -3.09
N LYS A 177 0.53 20.87 -2.15
CA LYS A 177 0.42 21.95 -1.15
C LYS A 177 0.62 21.48 0.29
N ALA A 178 1.40 20.42 0.50
CA ALA A 178 1.74 19.94 1.83
C ALA A 178 2.64 20.91 2.62
N CYS A 179 2.70 20.73 3.95
CA CYS A 179 3.74 21.32 4.77
C CYS A 179 5.06 20.53 4.64
N GLU A 180 6.15 21.13 5.11
CA GLU A 180 7.49 20.56 4.98
C GLU A 180 7.64 19.24 5.75
N GLU A 181 7.07 19.14 6.95
CA GLU A 181 7.13 17.95 7.79
C GLU A 181 6.43 16.77 7.13
N TYR A 182 5.29 17.01 6.45
CA TYR A 182 4.63 15.98 5.66
C TYR A 182 5.50 15.53 4.49
N GLN A 183 6.11 16.47 3.77
CA GLN A 183 7.03 16.14 2.67
C GLN A 183 8.23 15.32 3.18
N ASN A 184 8.73 15.62 4.38
CA ASN A 184 9.80 14.85 5.01
C ASN A 184 9.36 13.41 5.28
N LEU A 185 8.14 13.17 5.79
CA LEU A 185 7.60 11.82 5.94
C LEU A 185 7.47 11.08 4.60
N ILE A 186 6.96 11.75 3.55
CA ILE A 186 6.83 11.16 2.21
C ILE A 186 8.21 10.83 1.61
N ASN A 187 9.25 11.60 1.93
CA ASN A 187 10.60 11.33 1.49
C ASN A 187 11.23 10.09 2.14
N GLN A 188 10.72 9.67 3.30
CA GLN A 188 11.20 8.48 4.03
C GLN A 188 10.62 7.16 3.49
N ILE A 189 9.41 7.16 2.92
CA ILE A 189 8.80 5.94 2.39
C ILE A 189 9.42 5.50 1.05
N PRO A 190 9.47 4.20 0.74
CA PRO A 190 10.04 3.73 -0.52
C PRO A 190 9.16 4.15 -1.72
N LYS A 191 9.79 4.30 -2.89
CA LYS A 191 9.08 4.63 -4.15
C LYS A 191 8.05 3.55 -4.51
N SER A 192 8.45 2.29 -4.37
CA SER A 192 7.59 1.11 -4.49
C SER A 192 7.53 0.37 -3.16
N TYR A 193 6.35 -0.06 -2.76
CA TYR A 193 6.17 -0.85 -1.54
C TYR A 193 6.20 -2.34 -1.86
N MET A 194 6.81 -3.10 -0.96
CA MET A 194 6.69 -4.56 -0.89
C MET A 194 6.57 -4.94 0.58
N GLY A 195 5.54 -5.71 0.93
CA GLY A 195 5.37 -6.16 2.31
C GLY A 195 4.00 -6.74 2.58
N LYS A 196 3.73 -7.00 3.86
CA LYS A 196 2.44 -7.55 4.28
C LYS A 196 1.34 -6.47 4.20
N PRO A 197 0.10 -6.81 3.78
CA PRO A 197 -1.01 -5.84 3.74
C PRO A 197 -1.28 -5.11 5.06
N GLU A 198 -1.02 -5.77 6.20
CA GLU A 198 -1.23 -5.19 7.54
C GLU A 198 -0.27 -4.03 7.81
N HIS A 199 1.00 -4.19 7.43
CA HIS A 199 1.99 -3.11 7.54
C HIS A 199 1.68 -1.96 6.60
N LEU A 200 1.25 -2.26 5.36
CA LEU A 200 0.81 -1.22 4.43
C LEU A 200 -0.33 -0.40 5.04
N ASN A 201 -1.34 -1.05 5.61
CA ASN A 201 -2.46 -0.36 6.24
C ASN A 201 -2.03 0.49 7.45
N ALA A 202 -1.03 0.05 8.22
CA ALA A 202 -0.44 0.86 9.27
C ALA A 202 0.23 2.13 8.73
N ILE A 203 1.00 2.02 7.64
CA ILE A 203 1.60 3.18 6.95
C ILE A 203 0.51 4.11 6.43
N VAL A 204 -0.54 3.58 5.78
CA VAL A 204 -1.66 4.38 5.26
C VAL A 204 -2.29 5.22 6.37
N ARG A 205 -2.49 4.66 7.57
CA ARG A 205 -3.07 5.40 8.71
C ARG A 205 -2.19 6.58 9.12
N VAL A 206 -0.90 6.32 9.40
CA VAL A 206 0.09 7.34 9.77
C VAL A 206 0.13 8.48 8.75
N LEU A 207 0.23 8.13 7.46
CA LEU A 207 0.32 9.13 6.39
C LEU A 207 -0.99 9.89 6.17
N CYS A 208 -2.15 9.26 6.35
CA CYS A 208 -3.44 9.97 6.22
C CYS A 208 -3.66 10.95 7.37
N ASP A 209 -3.20 10.63 8.58
CA ASP A 209 -3.30 11.52 9.74
C ASP A 209 -2.38 12.71 9.61
N ALA A 210 -1.14 12.45 9.19
CA ALA A 210 -0.18 13.48 8.82
C ALA A 210 -0.70 14.38 7.69
N ALA A 211 -1.35 13.80 6.67
CA ALA A 211 -1.97 14.56 5.59
C ALA A 211 -3.13 15.44 6.09
N LYS A 212 -4.00 14.91 6.96
CA LYS A 212 -5.09 15.67 7.60
C LYS A 212 -4.54 16.86 8.37
N ARG A 213 -3.49 16.66 9.20
CA ARG A 213 -2.83 17.74 9.95
C ARG A 213 -2.22 18.78 9.01
N SER A 214 -1.47 18.35 8.00
CA SER A 214 -0.87 19.25 7.00
C SER A 214 -1.91 20.13 6.30
N MET A 215 -3.05 19.54 5.90
CA MET A 215 -4.12 20.25 5.22
C MET A 215 -4.85 21.23 6.14
N LYS A 216 -5.05 20.87 7.42
CA LYS A 216 -5.58 21.78 8.45
C LYS A 216 -4.65 22.99 8.62
N GLU A 217 -3.34 22.76 8.76
CA GLU A 217 -2.34 23.84 8.91
C GLU A 217 -2.28 24.76 7.68
N LYS A 218 -2.41 24.19 6.48
CA LYS A 218 -2.42 24.95 5.22
C LYS A 218 -3.79 25.56 4.88
N LYS A 219 -4.83 25.30 5.69
CA LYS A 219 -6.22 25.74 5.46
C LYS A 219 -6.77 25.29 4.10
N ILE A 220 -6.47 24.05 3.71
CA ILE A 220 -6.93 23.44 2.44
C ILE A 220 -7.86 22.28 2.76
N HIS A 221 -9.00 22.19 2.07
CA HIS A 221 -9.89 21.05 2.22
C HIS A 221 -9.27 19.77 1.65
N MET A 222 -9.35 18.68 2.41
CA MET A 222 -8.83 17.38 2.01
C MET A 222 -9.86 16.61 1.17
N GLY A 223 -9.52 16.39 -0.11
CA GLY A 223 -10.37 15.64 -1.03
C GLY A 223 -10.67 14.21 -0.54
N PRO A 224 -11.86 13.64 -0.86
CA PRO A 224 -12.26 12.31 -0.41
C PRO A 224 -11.23 11.21 -0.73
N TRP A 225 -10.54 11.31 -1.87
CA TRP A 225 -9.56 10.32 -2.32
C TRP A 225 -8.26 10.28 -1.51
N ARG A 226 -8.02 11.27 -0.65
CA ARG A 226 -6.87 11.27 0.26
C ARG A 226 -7.26 10.84 1.68
N LYS A 227 -8.56 10.80 1.99
CA LYS A 227 -9.01 10.38 3.32
C LYS A 227 -8.64 8.91 3.57
N ARG A 228 -8.34 8.60 4.83
CA ARG A 228 -7.95 7.25 5.28
C ARG A 228 -8.88 6.16 4.77
N SER A 229 -10.19 6.35 4.93
CA SER A 229 -11.22 5.39 4.51
C SER A 229 -11.17 5.09 3.00
N PHE A 230 -10.90 6.08 2.16
CA PHE A 230 -10.70 5.86 0.72
C PHE A 230 -9.36 5.17 0.44
N MET A 231 -8.28 5.63 1.06
CA MET A 231 -6.94 5.10 0.80
C MET A 231 -6.83 3.62 1.19
N GLN A 232 -7.42 3.19 2.30
CA GLN A 232 -7.42 1.79 2.72
C GLN A 232 -8.16 0.88 1.71
N MET A 233 -9.18 1.38 1.01
CA MET A 233 -9.90 0.57 -0.01
C MET A 233 -9.03 0.15 -1.19
N LYS A 234 -7.99 0.92 -1.52
CA LYS A 234 -7.08 0.60 -2.62
C LYS A 234 -6.45 -0.79 -2.47
N TRP A 235 -6.22 -1.23 -1.24
CA TRP A 235 -5.58 -2.51 -0.95
C TRP A 235 -6.45 -3.45 -0.12
N SER A 236 -7.78 -3.20 -0.07
CA SER A 236 -8.74 -3.98 0.71
C SER A 236 -9.34 -5.16 -0.04
N ALA A 237 -8.84 -5.51 -1.24
CA ALA A 237 -9.44 -6.60 -2.02
C ALA A 237 -9.41 -7.89 -1.20
N SER A 238 -10.59 -8.51 -1.03
CA SER A 238 -10.68 -9.86 -0.49
C SER A 238 -9.92 -10.80 -1.42
N TYR A 239 -8.94 -11.51 -0.87
CA TYR A 239 -8.12 -12.44 -1.62
C TYR A 239 -8.98 -13.59 -2.16
N HIS A 240 -9.41 -13.49 -3.42
CA HIS A 240 -9.96 -14.61 -4.18
C HIS A 240 -9.00 -14.94 -5.32
N ARG A 241 -8.02 -15.80 -5.03
CA ARG A 241 -7.23 -16.44 -6.08
C ARG A 241 -7.95 -17.72 -6.50
N SER A 242 -8.53 -17.73 -7.70
CA SER A 242 -8.90 -18.99 -8.33
C SER A 242 -7.62 -19.82 -8.46
N SER A 243 -7.56 -20.95 -7.76
CA SER A 243 -6.48 -21.90 -7.92
C SER A 243 -6.40 -22.29 -9.40
N SER A 244 -5.21 -22.23 -9.98
CA SER A 244 -4.96 -22.67 -11.34
C SER A 244 -5.12 -24.18 -11.43
N ALA A 245 -6.36 -24.63 -11.60
CA ALA A 245 -6.75 -25.93 -12.09
C ALA A 245 -8.20 -25.87 -12.56
N GLN A 246 -8.50 -25.01 -13.56
CA GLN A 246 -9.57 -25.28 -14.50
C GLN A 246 -9.39 -24.44 -15.76
N SER A 247 -9.47 -25.16 -16.87
CA SER A 247 -9.39 -24.73 -18.26
C SER A 247 -10.17 -23.44 -18.55
N TRP A 248 -9.56 -22.60 -19.37
CA TRP A 248 -10.19 -21.43 -19.97
C TRP A 248 -11.29 -21.88 -20.93
N GLU A 249 -12.51 -22.06 -20.44
CA GLU A 249 -13.69 -22.04 -21.31
C GLU A 249 -14.22 -20.61 -21.40
N HIS A 250 -14.23 -20.12 -22.64
CA HIS A 250 -14.71 -18.82 -23.01
C HIS A 250 -16.21 -18.73 -22.75
N SER A 251 -16.67 -17.66 -22.09
CA SER A 251 -18.04 -17.18 -22.26
C SER A 251 -18.09 -15.65 -22.26
N PRO A 252 -18.63 -15.02 -23.32
CA PRO A 252 -18.66 -13.58 -23.44
C PRO A 252 -19.92 -13.04 -22.74
N ARG A 253 -19.74 -12.20 -21.71
CA ARG A 253 -20.75 -11.22 -21.34
C ARG A 253 -20.10 -9.85 -21.25
N GLN A 254 -20.20 -9.14 -22.38
CA GLN A 254 -20.09 -7.69 -22.41
C GLN A 254 -21.13 -7.11 -21.45
N MET A 255 -20.69 -6.42 -20.40
CA MET A 255 -21.43 -5.28 -19.87
C MET A 255 -20.56 -4.05 -20.10
N GLN A 256 -20.84 -3.37 -21.21
CA GLN A 256 -20.40 -2.00 -21.43
C GLN A 256 -21.08 -1.11 -20.39
N MET A 257 -20.28 -0.48 -19.54
CA MET A 257 -20.73 0.66 -18.73
C MET A 257 -20.13 1.93 -19.34
N PRO A 258 -20.91 3.02 -19.45
CA PRO A 258 -20.47 4.22 -20.15
C PRO A 258 -19.34 4.94 -19.41
N ILE A 259 -18.40 5.48 -20.20
CA ILE A 259 -17.29 6.34 -19.74
C ILE A 259 -17.89 7.60 -19.11
N PRO A 260 -17.64 7.91 -17.82
CA PRO A 260 -17.92 9.24 -17.31
C PRO A 260 -16.89 10.21 -17.91
N ARG A 261 -17.37 11.07 -18.80
CA ARG A 261 -16.66 12.28 -19.24
C ARG A 261 -16.48 13.19 -18.04
N PHE A 262 -15.32 13.14 -17.38
CA PHE A 262 -14.62 14.30 -16.81
C PHE A 262 -13.21 13.85 -16.44
N CYS A 263 -12.37 13.74 -17.45
CA CYS A 263 -10.92 13.74 -17.29
C CYS A 263 -10.46 15.05 -17.95
N LEU A 264 -10.25 16.09 -17.15
CA LEU A 264 -9.39 17.20 -17.54
C LEU A 264 -8.14 17.13 -16.65
N PRO A 265 -6.94 17.10 -17.24
CA PRO A 265 -5.72 17.30 -16.49
C PRO A 265 -5.68 18.78 -16.08
N PHE A 266 -5.60 19.05 -14.77
CA PHE A 266 -5.22 20.37 -14.31
C PHE A 266 -3.73 20.54 -14.57
N PHE A 267 -3.40 21.24 -15.66
CA PHE A 267 -2.07 21.72 -15.95
C PHE A 267 -1.59 22.63 -14.82
N ALA A 268 -0.30 22.50 -14.54
CA ALA A 268 0.47 23.48 -13.81
C ALA A 268 0.27 24.87 -14.41
N VAL A 269 -0.02 25.85 -13.55
CA VAL A 269 0.22 27.26 -13.86
C VAL A 269 1.56 27.58 -13.22
N GLU A 270 2.58 27.76 -14.06
CA GLU A 270 3.81 28.44 -13.70
C GLU A 270 3.49 29.90 -13.33
N VAL A 271 3.97 30.31 -12.16
CA VAL A 271 4.27 31.69 -11.76
C VAL A 271 5.49 31.52 -10.85
N THR A 272 6.71 31.92 -11.18
CA THR A 272 7.26 33.05 -11.97
C THR A 272 8.55 32.63 -12.68
#